data_AF-A0AAD8AKU2-F1
#
_entry.id   AF-A0AAD8AKU2-F1
#
_cell.length_a   1.000
_cell.length_b   1.000
_cell.length_c   1.000
_cell.angle_alpha   90.00
_cell.angle_beta   90.00
_cell.angle_gamma   90.00
#
_symmetry.space_group_name_H-M   'P 1'
#
loop_
_entity.id
_entity.type
_entity.pdbx_description
1 polymer ?
#
loop_
_entity_poly.entity_id
_entity_poly.type
_entity_poly.pdbx_seq_one_letter_code
_entity_poly.pdbx_strand_id
1 'polypeptide(L)'
;AFVESNRSIKWCPMPGCGRAVRLPETEQTQPSDVLHNIPSSKPPLLTSHAVDCGNGHFFCWECLGEAHAPCGCNQWQQWQQKISEVKPEELRASCIETEDAANMPVAL
;
A
#
# COMPACT_ATOMS: atom_id res chain seq x y z
N ALA A 1 22.52 5.53 16.14
CA ALA A 1 21.76 5.35 17.39
C ALA A 1 21.20 3.93 17.48
N PHE A 2 20.83 3.43 18.66
CA PHE A 2 20.42 2.01 18.91
C PHE A 2 19.35 1.48 17.95
N VAL A 3 18.34 2.29 17.62
CA VAL A 3 17.26 1.90 16.71
C VAL A 3 17.76 1.66 15.28
N GLU A 4 18.60 2.54 14.75
CA GLU A 4 19.16 2.38 13.38
C GLU A 4 20.04 1.15 13.23
N SER A 5 20.69 0.69 14.31
CA SER A 5 21.49 -0.53 14.31
C SER A 5 20.69 -1.83 14.42
N ASN A 6 19.38 -1.75 14.72
CA ASN A 6 18.55 -2.91 15.01
C ASN A 6 17.45 -3.11 13.95
N ARG A 7 17.57 -4.16 13.12
CA ARG A 7 16.58 -4.45 12.06
C ARG A 7 15.18 -4.79 12.58
N SER A 8 15.08 -5.25 13.83
CA SER A 8 13.80 -5.60 14.46
C SER A 8 13.09 -4.39 15.07
N ILE A 9 13.69 -3.20 15.04
CA ILE A 9 13.13 -1.98 15.63
C ILE A 9 13.17 -0.85 14.60
N LYS A 10 12.05 -0.18 14.36
CA LYS A 10 11.97 0.98 13.46
C LYS A 10 11.22 2.13 14.12
N TRP A 11 11.61 3.36 13.79
CA TRP A 11 10.87 4.55 14.20
C TRP A 11 9.54 4.63 13.44
N CYS A 12 8.50 5.14 14.13
CA CYS A 12 7.27 5.56 13.48
C CYS A 12 7.58 6.69 12.49
N PRO A 13 7.14 6.60 11.22
CA PRO A 13 7.45 7.58 10.19
C PRO A 13 6.71 8.91 10.36
N MET A 14 5.69 8.98 11.22
CA MET A 14 4.91 10.20 11.41
C MET A 14 5.75 11.30 12.08
N PRO A 15 5.87 12.50 11.46
CA PRO A 15 6.58 13.62 12.06
C PRO A 15 6.04 13.96 13.45
N GLY A 16 6.94 14.17 14.41
CA GLY A 16 6.59 14.51 15.78
C GLY A 16 6.12 13.34 16.67
N CYS A 17 5.97 12.12 16.14
CA CYS A 17 5.53 10.97 16.95
C CYS A 17 6.61 10.47 17.92
N GLY A 18 7.84 10.24 17.42
CA GLY A 18 8.99 9.84 18.25
C GLY A 18 8.91 8.44 18.88
N ARG A 19 7.94 7.60 18.50
CA ARG A 19 7.83 6.21 19.00
C ARG A 19 8.62 5.23 18.14
N ALA A 20 9.22 4.22 18.77
CA ALA A 20 9.84 3.08 18.10
C ALA A 20 8.95 1.84 18.23
N VAL A 21 8.86 1.07 17.15
CA VAL A 21 8.10 -0.18 17.05
C VAL A 21 9.06 -1.33 16.92
N ARG A 22 8.82 -2.43 17.66
CA ARG A 22 9.60 -3.66 17.57
C ARG A 22 8.76 -4.76 16.94
N LEU A 23 9.22 -5.34 15.84
CA LEU A 23 8.57 -6.48 15.20
C LEU A 23 9.18 -7.80 15.72
N PRO A 24 8.39 -8.71 16.32
CA PRO A 24 8.84 -10.04 16.73
C PRO A 24 9.43 -10.82 15.56
N GLU A 25 10.42 -11.67 15.84
CA GLU A 25 11.13 -12.46 14.82
C GLU A 25 10.22 -13.45 14.08
N THR A 26 9.15 -13.92 14.73
CA THR A 26 8.09 -14.75 14.15
C THR A 26 7.32 -14.05 13.02
N GLU A 27 7.28 -12.72 13.02
CA GLU A 27 6.61 -11.90 12.01
C GLU A 27 7.61 -11.30 11.00
N GLN A 28 8.91 -11.46 11.24
CA GLN A 28 9.95 -11.03 10.31
C GLN A 28 10.17 -12.04 9.17
N THR A 29 9.71 -13.29 9.33
CA THR A 29 9.83 -14.31 8.30
C THR A 29 8.85 -14.00 7.16
N GLN A 30 9.38 -13.47 6.07
CA GLN A 30 8.63 -13.29 4.84
C GLN A 30 8.08 -14.67 4.41
N PRO A 31 6.81 -14.79 3.97
CA PRO A 31 6.26 -16.04 3.46
C PRO A 31 7.00 -16.61 2.23
N SER A 32 7.98 -15.86 1.68
CA SER A 32 8.88 -16.31 0.61
C SER A 32 9.78 -17.49 1.00
N ASP A 33 10.12 -17.65 2.29
CA ASP A 33 11.05 -18.70 2.74
C ASP A 33 10.36 -20.07 2.93
N VAL A 34 9.03 -20.10 3.05
CA VAL A 34 8.26 -21.34 3.26
C VAL A 34 7.59 -21.87 1.99
N LEU A 35 7.32 -21.02 0.98
CA LEU A 35 6.60 -21.46 -0.23
C LEU A 35 7.50 -21.87 -1.41
N HIS A 36 8.82 -21.96 -1.22
CA HIS A 36 9.74 -22.42 -2.27
C HIS A 36 9.64 -23.92 -2.60
N ASN A 37 8.80 -24.69 -1.90
CA ASN A 37 8.68 -26.14 -2.08
C ASN A 37 7.30 -26.64 -2.56
N ILE A 38 6.38 -25.76 -2.97
CA ILE A 38 5.11 -26.19 -3.55
C ILE A 38 5.14 -25.96 -5.08
N PRO A 39 5.10 -27.02 -5.91
CA PRO A 39 4.98 -26.90 -7.36
C PRO A 39 3.52 -26.53 -7.71
N SER A 40 3.15 -25.28 -7.52
CA SER A 40 1.88 -24.73 -8.02
C SER A 40 2.11 -23.40 -8.71
N SER A 41 1.53 -23.28 -9.90
CA SER A 41 1.87 -22.41 -11.02
C SER A 41 1.57 -20.91 -10.85
N LYS A 42 1.49 -20.40 -9.62
CA LYS A 42 1.42 -18.95 -9.35
C LYS A 42 2.37 -18.59 -8.20
N PRO A 43 3.33 -17.66 -8.41
CA PRO A 43 4.17 -17.19 -7.31
C PRO A 43 3.29 -16.59 -6.21
N PRO A 44 3.60 -16.82 -4.92
CA PRO A 44 2.85 -16.20 -3.84
C PRO A 44 2.93 -14.68 -3.96
N LEU A 45 1.78 -14.03 -3.96
CA LEU A 45 1.72 -12.58 -3.88
C LEU A 45 2.24 -12.18 -2.50
N LEU A 46 3.39 -11.50 -2.47
CA LEU A 46 4.00 -11.01 -1.25
C LEU A 46 3.12 -9.89 -0.66
N THR A 47 2.35 -10.21 0.38
CA THR A 47 1.61 -9.19 1.15
C THR A 47 2.58 -8.37 1.99
N SER A 48 2.26 -7.10 2.21
CA SER A 48 3.02 -6.24 3.13
C SER A 48 2.62 -6.42 4.59
N HIS A 49 3.48 -6.00 5.51
CA HIS A 49 3.23 -6.07 6.95
C HIS A 49 2.89 -4.69 7.50
N ALA A 50 1.62 -4.47 7.84
CA ALA A 50 1.19 -3.27 8.53
C ALA A 50 1.44 -3.39 10.04
N VAL A 51 2.00 -2.35 10.65
CA VAL A 51 2.24 -2.27 12.10
C VAL A 51 1.60 -1.01 12.69
N ASP A 52 1.25 -1.05 13.97
CA ASP A 52 0.79 0.09 14.76
C ASP A 52 1.92 0.60 15.68
N CYS A 53 2.14 1.91 15.70
CA CYS A 53 3.06 2.54 16.67
C CYS A 53 2.51 2.68 18.10
N GLY A 54 1.25 2.33 18.33
CA GLY A 54 0.53 2.48 19.60
C GLY A 54 0.03 3.90 19.86
N ASN A 55 0.08 4.77 18.85
CA ASN A 55 -0.48 6.14 18.86
C ASN A 55 -1.45 6.35 17.69
N GLY A 56 -1.98 5.27 17.10
CA GLY A 56 -2.93 5.32 15.99
C GLY A 56 -2.31 5.56 14.61
N HIS A 57 -0.98 5.52 14.48
CA HIS A 57 -0.33 5.55 13.17
C HIS A 57 -0.03 4.12 12.71
N PHE A 58 -0.62 3.76 11.58
CA PHE A 58 -0.40 2.48 10.90
C PHE A 58 0.50 2.69 9.69
N PHE A 59 1.54 1.86 9.57
CA PHE A 59 2.48 1.98 8.47
C PHE A 59 3.02 0.61 8.05
N CYS A 60 3.51 0.53 6.82
CA CYS A 60 4.15 -0.66 6.30
C CYS A 60 5.56 -0.82 6.88
N TRP A 61 5.86 -2.00 7.44
CA TRP A 61 7.15 -2.29 8.03
C TRP A 61 8.29 -2.21 7.01
N GLU A 62 8.07 -2.67 5.79
CA GLU A 62 9.08 -2.72 4.74
C GLU A 62 9.42 -1.33 4.20
N CYS A 63 8.41 -0.59 3.72
CA CYS A 63 8.61 0.67 3.00
C CYS A 63 8.49 1.92 3.87
N LEU A 64 8.03 1.79 5.12
CA LEU A 64 7.75 2.90 6.04
C LEU A 64 6.71 3.91 5.52
N GLY A 65 5.95 3.53 4.50
CA GLY A 65 4.82 4.28 3.97
C GLY A 65 3.50 3.88 4.63
N GLU A 66 2.39 4.30 4.03
CA GLU A 66 1.05 3.95 4.44
C GLU A 66 0.84 2.42 4.51
N ALA A 67 0.02 1.94 5.45
CA ALA A 67 -0.35 0.54 5.51
C ALA A 67 -1.13 0.13 4.25
N HIS A 68 -0.65 -0.89 3.53
CA HIS A 68 -1.19 -1.25 2.22
C HIS A 68 -1.37 -2.77 2.02
N ALA A 69 -1.61 -3.51 3.10
CA ALA A 69 -2.04 -4.90 3.00
C ALA A 69 -3.47 -4.97 2.40
N PRO A 70 -3.78 -5.96 1.56
CA PRO A 70 -3.01 -7.17 1.22
C PRO A 70 -1.97 -6.99 0.10
N CYS A 71 -1.81 -5.78 -0.45
CA CYS A 71 -0.88 -5.53 -1.54
C CYS A 71 0.58 -5.51 -1.06
N GLY A 72 1.48 -6.03 -1.89
CA GLY A 72 2.92 -5.88 -1.70
C GLY A 72 3.40 -4.47 -2.02
N CYS A 73 4.54 -4.07 -1.45
CA CYS A 73 5.11 -2.72 -1.61
C CYS A 73 5.27 -2.30 -3.08
N ASN A 74 5.72 -3.22 -3.95
CA ASN A 74 5.96 -2.92 -5.35
C ASN A 74 4.65 -2.63 -6.12
N GLN A 75 3.60 -3.42 -5.90
CA GLN A 75 2.29 -3.20 -6.52
C GLN A 75 1.66 -1.90 -6.02
N TRP A 76 1.76 -1.64 -4.72
CA TRP A 76 1.32 -0.38 -4.12
C TRP A 76 2.02 0.82 -4.74
N GLN A 77 3.35 0.79 -4.88
CA GLN A 77 4.10 1.88 -5.49
C GLN A 77 3.70 2.15 -6.95
N GLN A 78 3.53 1.09 -7.75
CA GLN A 78 3.06 1.24 -9.13
C GLN A 78 1.67 1.87 -9.20
N TRP A 79 0.77 1.48 -8.28
CA TRP A 79 -0.56 2.07 -8.17
C TRP A 79 -0.50 3.56 -7.80
N GLN A 80 0.30 3.92 -6.80
CA GLN A 80 0.49 5.32 -6.39
C GLN A 80 1.04 6.18 -7.53
N GLN A 81 1.97 5.64 -8.34
CA GLN A 81 2.46 6.33 -9.52
C GLN A 81 1.33 6.58 -10.53
N LYS A 82 0.53 5.56 -10.85
CA LYS A 82 -0.61 5.72 -11.77
C LYS A 82 -1.61 6.75 -11.27
N ILE A 83 -1.92 6.76 -9.96
CA ILE A 83 -2.81 7.78 -9.38
C ILE A 83 -2.21 9.19 -9.56
N SER A 84 -0.90 9.35 -9.35
CA SER A 84 -0.26 10.66 -9.50
C SER A 84 -0.29 11.20 -10.94
N GLU A 85 -0.41 10.30 -11.92
CA GLU A 85 -0.54 10.64 -13.34
C GLU A 85 -1.99 10.95 -13.75
N VAL A 86 -2.99 10.55 -12.93
CA VAL A 86 -4.40 10.84 -13.20
C VAL A 86 -4.69 12.32 -12.97
N LYS A 87 -5.22 12.97 -14.01
CA LYS A 87 -5.80 14.32 -13.95
C LYS A 87 -7.31 14.24 -13.70
N PRO A 88 -7.79 14.60 -12.50
CA PRO A 88 -9.20 14.49 -12.15
C PRO A 88 -10.12 15.30 -13.09
N GLU A 89 -9.62 16.41 -13.64
CA GLU A 89 -10.33 17.27 -14.59
C GLU A 89 -10.62 16.58 -15.93
N GLU A 90 -9.70 15.80 -16.46
CA GLU A 90 -9.86 15.09 -17.73
C GLU A 90 -10.82 13.91 -17.59
N LEU A 91 -10.78 13.22 -16.44
CA LEU A 91 -11.77 12.18 -16.11
C LEU A 91 -13.19 12.75 -16.02
N ARG A 92 -13.36 13.93 -15.39
CA ARG A 92 -14.67 14.59 -15.29
C ARG A 92 -15.24 14.99 -16.66
N ALA A 93 -14.40 15.45 -17.58
CA ALA A 93 -14.87 15.84 -18.92
C ALA A 93 -15.45 14.63 -19.67
N SER A 94 -14.77 13.48 -19.61
CA SER A 94 -15.20 12.27 -20.31
C SER A 94 -16.54 11.71 -19.85
N CYS A 95 -16.92 11.85 -18.57
CA CYS A 95 -18.23 11.38 -18.11
C CYS A 95 -19.39 12.31 -18.53
N ILE A 96 -19.15 13.63 -18.59
CA ILE A 96 -20.16 14.60 -19.04
C ILE A 96 -20.49 14.40 -20.54
N GLU A 97 -19.47 14.11 -21.36
CA GLU A 97 -19.65 13.87 -22.80
C GLU A 97 -20.54 12.64 -23.10
N THR A 98 -20.52 11.62 -22.23
CA THR A 98 -21.37 10.43 -22.39
C THR A 98 -22.81 10.64 -21.92
N GLU A 99 -23.05 11.56 -20.98
CA GLU A 99 -24.39 11.87 -20.46
C GLU A 99 -25.21 12.71 -21.45
N ASP A 100 -24.57 13.64 -22.18
CA ASP A 100 -25.24 14.49 -23.18
C ASP A 100 -25.67 13.69 -24.43
N ALA A 101 -24.94 12.62 -24.78
CA ALA A 101 -25.33 11.71 -25.86
C ALA A 101 -26.53 10.79 -25.51
N ALA A 102 -26.85 10.61 -24.22
CA ALA A 102 -27.92 9.74 -23.75
C ALA A 102 -29.26 10.46 -23.52
N ASN A 103 -29.24 11.79 -23.43
CA ASN A 103 -30.46 12.59 -23.26
C ASN A 103 -31.01 13.07 -24.62
N MET A 104 -31.49 12.13 -25.44
CA MET A 104 -32.34 12.49 -26.59
C MET A 104 -33.64 13.12 -26.05
N PRO A 105 -33.97 14.39 -26.36
CA PRO A 105 -35.24 14.96 -25.97
C PRO A 105 -36.36 14.20 -26.70
N VAL A 106 -37.27 13.59 -25.95
CA VAL A 106 -38.53 13.07 -26.48
C VAL A 106 -39.30 14.26 -27.02
N ALA A 107 -39.34 14.43 -28.35
CA ALA A 107 -40.17 15.41 -29.00
C ALA A 107 -41.64 15.09 -28.70
N LEU A 108 -42.29 16.02 -27.99
CA LEU A 108 -43.71 16.03 -27.67
C LEU A 108 -44.55 16.45 -28.88
#